data_AF-A0A2T2S8F5-F1
#
_entry.id   AF-A0A2T2S8F5-F1
#
_cell.length_a   1.000
_cell.length_b   1.000
_cell.length_c   1.000
_cell.angle_alpha   90.00
_cell.angle_beta   90.00
_cell.angle_gamma   90.00
#
_symmetry.space_group_name_H-M   'P 1'
#
loop_
_entity.id
_entity.type
_entity.pdbx_description
1 polymer ?
#
loop_
_entity_poly.entity_id
_entity_poly.type
_entity_poly.pdbx_seq_one_letter_code
_entity_poly.pdbx_strand_id
1 'polypeptide(L)' 'MPSTALVWVRNDLRVRDHAPLHHAADHYDQVVPVYCFDPRHFGTAMFDLPKTN' A
#
# COMPACT_ATOMS: atom_id res chain seq x y z
N MET A 1 -22.45 -12.71 -3.96
CA MET A 1 -21.36 -11.83 -4.44
C MET A 1 -20.08 -12.33 -3.82
N PRO A 2 -18.95 -12.36 -4.55
CA PRO A 2 -17.67 -12.76 -3.97
C PRO A 2 -17.29 -11.80 -2.84
N SER A 3 -16.73 -12.33 -1.76
CA SER A 3 -16.11 -11.55 -0.70
C SER A 3 -14.84 -10.89 -1.24
N THR A 4 -14.65 -9.60 -0.97
CA THR A 4 -13.52 -8.82 -1.51
C THR A 4 -12.77 -8.11 -0.40
N ALA A 5 -11.46 -8.32 -0.36
CA ALA A 5 -10.54 -7.57 0.49
C ALA A 5 -9.81 -6.50 -0.31
N LEU A 6 -9.64 -5.32 0.30
CA LEU A 6 -8.74 -4.28 -0.20
C LEU A 6 -7.45 -4.33 0.62
N VAL A 7 -6.31 -4.44 -0.05
CA VAL A 7 -4.99 -4.40 0.59
C VAL A 7 -4.34 -3.07 0.25
N TRP A 8 -4.26 -2.17 1.22
CA TRP A 8 -3.61 -0.88 1.04
C TRP A 8 -2.10 -1.02 1.22
N VAL A 9 -1.36 -0.87 0.13
CA VAL A 9 0.10 -0.91 0.10
C VAL A 9 0.63 0.52 0.27
N ARG A 10 1.67 0.67 1.08
CA ARG A 10 2.40 1.94 1.31
C ARG A 10 3.90 1.70 1.18
N ASN A 11 4.63 1.73 2.30
CA ASN A 11 6.09 1.56 2.35
C ASN A 11 6.51 0.08 2.29
N ASP A 12 5.56 -0.80 1.99
CA ASP A 12 5.65 -2.25 1.94
C ASP A 12 5.32 -2.79 0.55
N LEU A 13 5.84 -2.14 -0.50
CA LEU A 13 5.69 -2.56 -1.90
C LEU A 13 6.42 -3.89 -2.20
N ARG A 14 5.99 -4.97 -1.57
CA ARG A 14 6.55 -6.31 -1.64
C ARG A 14 5.43 -7.35 -1.54
N VAL A 15 5.65 -8.49 -2.17
CA VAL A 15 4.71 -9.64 -2.07
C VAL A 15 5.18 -10.62 -1.01
N ARG A 16 6.49 -10.86 -0.94
CA ARG A 16 7.07 -11.76 0.07
C ARG A 16 7.00 -11.12 1.45
N ASP A 17 6.69 -11.93 2.45
CA ASP A 17 6.60 -11.52 3.85
C ASP A 17 5.72 -10.26 4.04
N HIS A 18 4.50 -10.36 3.49
CA HIS A 18 3.49 -9.31 3.53
C HIS A 18 2.22 -9.84 4.20
N ALA A 19 2.22 -9.87 5.54
CA ALA A 19 1.14 -10.48 6.33
C ALA A 19 -0.28 -10.02 5.96
N PRO A 20 -0.57 -8.73 5.68
CA PRO A 20 -1.90 -8.32 5.24
C PRO A 20 -2.34 -8.93 3.91
N LEU A 21 -1.39 -9.12 2.98
CA LEU A 21 -1.66 -9.68 1.66
C LEU A 21 -1.89 -11.19 1.78
N HIS A 22 -1.10 -11.86 2.62
CA HIS A 22 -1.28 -13.28 2.90
C HIS A 22 -2.63 -13.56 3.56
N HIS A 23 -3.00 -12.79 4.60
CA HIS A 23 -4.32 -12.91 5.23
C HIS A 23 -5.44 -12.74 4.20
N ALA A 24 -5.38 -11.66 3.40
CA ALA A 24 -6.41 -11.37 2.40
C ALA A 24 -6.55 -12.51 1.37
N ALA A 25 -5.44 -13.10 0.93
CA ALA A 25 -5.44 -14.22 0.00
C ALA A 25 -6.07 -15.49 0.58
N ASP A 26 -5.94 -15.72 1.89
CA ASP A 26 -6.46 -16.93 2.56
C ASP A 26 -7.95 -16.83 2.92
N HIS A 27 -8.51 -15.61 3.04
CA HIS A 27 -9.83 -15.39 3.67
C HIS A 27 -10.88 -14.75 2.76
N TYR A 28 -10.52 -14.33 1.55
CA TYR A 28 -11.44 -13.64 0.64
C TYR A 28 -11.36 -14.20 -0.78
N ASP A 29 -12.50 -14.17 -1.48
CA ASP A 29 -12.60 -14.67 -2.86
C ASP A 29 -11.82 -13.79 -3.86
N GLN A 30 -11.66 -12.50 -3.53
CA GLN A 30 -10.96 -11.52 -4.35
C GLN A 30 -10.13 -10.58 -3.49
N VAL A 31 -8.92 -10.26 -3.95
CA VAL A 31 -8.03 -9.27 -3.32
C VAL A 31 -7.73 -8.15 -4.30
N VAL A 32 -7.92 -6.90 -3.86
CA VAL A 32 -7.63 -5.68 -4.64
C VAL A 32 -6.51 -4.91 -3.93
N PRO A 33 -5.25 -5.02 -4.39
CA PRO A 33 -4.17 -4.18 -3.88
C PRO A 33 -4.31 -2.75 -4.41
N VAL A 34 -4.14 -1.78 -3.52
CA VAL A 34 -4.22 -0.34 -3.85
C VAL A 34 -3.00 0.38 -3.27
N TYR A 35 -2.39 1.23 -4.08
CA TYR A 35 -1.40 2.20 -3.65
C TYR A 35 -1.87 3.60 -4.05
N CYS A 36 -1.75 4.56 -3.16
CA CYS A 36 -2.13 5.95 -3.42
C CYS A 36 -0.89 6.83 -3.40
N PHE A 37 -0.60 7.52 -4.51
CA PHE A 37 0.38 8.58 -4.53
C PHE A 37 -0.14 9.76 -3.73
N ASP A 38 0.35 9.91 -2.50
CA ASP A 38 0.00 11.02 -1.63
C ASP A 38 0.72 12.29 -2.09
N PRO A 39 0.02 13.36 -2.52
CA PRO A 39 0.65 14.61 -2.94
C PRO A 39 1.61 15.18 -1.88
N ARG A 40 1.39 14.88 -0.60
CA ARG A 40 2.22 15.35 0.51
C ARG A 40 3.61 14.71 0.54
N HIS A 41 3.80 13.57 -0.12
CA HIS A 41 5.11 12.93 -0.25
C HIS A 41 6.01 13.64 -1.25
N PHE A 42 5.45 14.50 -2.10
CA PHE A 42 6.19 15.27 -3.10
C PHE A 42 6.43 16.71 -2.58
N GLY A 43 7.49 17.34 -3.08
CA GLY A 43 7.86 18.72 -2.74
C GLY A 43 9.06 18.82 -1.79
N THR A 44 9.17 19.96 -1.11
CA THR A 44 10.29 20.30 -0.23
C THR A 44 9.95 20.13 1.25
N ALA A 45 10.95 19.73 2.03
CA ALA A 45 10.89 19.70 3.50
C ALA A 45 11.31 21.05 4.11
N MET A 46 11.34 21.14 5.45
CA MET A 46 11.60 22.37 6.23
C MET A 46 12.94 23.08 5.90
N PHE A 47 13.87 22.41 5.20
CA PHE A 47 15.18 22.93 4.82
C PHE A 47 15.39 22.95 3.29
N ASP A 48 14.32 23.08 2.52
CA ASP A 48 14.33 23.05 1.04
C ASP A 48 14.92 21.77 0.43
N LEU A 49 15.08 20.72 1.25
CA LEU A 49 15.51 19.41 0.81
C LEU A 49 14.35 18.70 0.09
N PRO A 50 14.60 18.04 -1.04
CA PRO A 50 13.59 17.20 -1.69
C PRO A 50 13.09 16.12 -0.73
N LYS A 51 11.77 15.95 -0.65
CA LYS A 51 11.20 14.82 0.06
C LYS A 51 11.61 13.52 -0.63
N THR A 52 12.23 12.65 0.14
CA THR A 52 12.47 11.25 -0.18
C THR A 52 11.52 10.50 0.73
N ASN A 53 10.58 9.74 0.14
CA ASN A 53 9.45 9.10 0.82
C ASN A 53 9.76 8.49 2.20
#